data_AF-A0A9Q0YY58-F1
#
_entry.id   AF-A0A9Q0YY58-F1
#
_cell.length_a   1.000
_cell.length_b   1.000
_cell.length_c   1.000
_cell.angle_alpha   90.00
_cell.angle_beta   90.00
_cell.angle_gamma   90.00
#
_symmetry.space_group_name_H-M   'P 1'
#
loop_
_entity.id
_entity.type
_entity.pdbx_description
1 polymer ?
#
loop_
_entity_poly.entity_id
_entity_poly.type
_entity_poly.pdbx_seq_one_letter_code
_entity_poly.pdbx_strand_id
1 'polypeptide(L)'
;MLMSHRQAFIDHVQKNESSKMKIEGFGEVEIGNLREYQPLLSSAFDLRMRMTAYWKIVLRRLVDCMALHLQLSVRNLVDKELEKETITELMGTNGGKLEMMLKEAPSVAAKRSRLKASIELLREARDVLSNIMDKVYA
;
A
#
# COMPACT_ATOMS: atom_id res chain seq x y z
N MET A 1 -3.19 -31.39 -18.11
CA MET A 1 -4.13 -31.03 -17.01
C MET A 1 -4.04 -32.13 -15.97
N LEU A 2 -4.06 -31.85 -14.66
CA LEU A 2 -3.89 -32.90 -13.64
C LEU A 2 -4.84 -34.11 -13.81
N MET A 3 -6.06 -33.88 -14.30
CA MET A 3 -7.06 -34.93 -14.57
C MET A 3 -6.72 -35.84 -15.77
N SER A 4 -5.85 -35.44 -16.69
CA SER A 4 -5.52 -36.28 -17.87
C SER A 4 -4.72 -37.52 -17.50
N HIS A 5 -4.11 -37.55 -16.31
CA HIS A 5 -3.34 -38.70 -15.82
C HIS A 5 -4.22 -39.76 -15.14
N ARG A 6 -5.55 -39.56 -15.07
CA ARG A 6 -6.46 -40.43 -14.31
C ARG A 6 -6.39 -41.88 -14.80
N GLN A 7 -6.58 -42.12 -16.10
CA GLN A 7 -6.61 -43.50 -16.62
C GLN A 7 -5.24 -44.17 -16.44
N ALA A 8 -4.16 -43.48 -16.80
CA ALA A 8 -2.80 -43.97 -16.60
C ALA A 8 -2.49 -44.31 -15.14
N PHE A 9 -3.00 -43.53 -14.18
CA PHE A 9 -2.85 -43.78 -12.75
C PHE A 9 -3.58 -45.04 -12.30
N ILE A 10 -4.85 -45.21 -12.69
CA ILE A 10 -5.64 -46.41 -12.36
C ILE A 10 -4.98 -47.66 -12.95
N ASP A 11 -4.56 -47.60 -14.22
CA ASP A 11 -3.92 -48.71 -14.91
C ASP A 11 -2.60 -49.11 -14.23
N HIS A 12 -1.80 -48.13 -13.78
CA HIS A 12 -0.54 -48.39 -13.08
C HIS A 12 -0.73 -49.07 -11.72
N VAL A 13 -1.77 -48.69 -10.99
CA VAL A 13 -2.10 -49.31 -9.70
C VAL A 13 -2.53 -50.76 -9.92
N GLN A 14 -3.25 -51.06 -11.01
CA GLN A 14 -3.76 -52.39 -11.34
C GLN A 14 -2.71 -53.35 -11.92
N LYS A 15 -1.78 -52.86 -12.75
CA LYS A 15 -0.78 -53.71 -13.43
C LYS A 15 0.21 -54.41 -12.50
N ASN A 16 0.31 -54.02 -11.23
CA ASN A 16 1.17 -54.65 -10.23
C ASN A 16 2.70 -54.62 -10.54
N GLU A 17 3.11 -53.90 -11.59
CA GLU A 17 4.49 -53.88 -12.11
C GLU A 17 5.44 -52.95 -11.33
N SER A 18 4.92 -51.85 -10.77
CA SER A 18 5.72 -50.89 -10.00
C SER A 18 4.98 -50.40 -8.76
N SER A 19 5.72 -50.18 -7.67
CA SER A 19 5.19 -49.57 -6.43
C SER A 19 5.20 -48.05 -6.46
N LYS A 20 5.72 -47.44 -7.54
CA LYS A 20 5.85 -45.99 -7.69
C LYS A 20 5.46 -45.55 -9.10
N MET A 21 4.93 -44.33 -9.20
CA MET A 21 4.57 -43.67 -10.44
C MET A 21 4.91 -42.18 -10.37
N LYS A 22 5.45 -41.61 -11.45
CA LYS A 22 5.68 -40.16 -11.55
C LYS A 22 4.41 -39.46 -12.02
N ILE A 23 3.93 -38.49 -11.24
CA ILE A 23 2.77 -37.66 -11.57
C ILE A 23 3.23 -36.21 -11.73
N GLU A 24 2.87 -35.59 -12.85
CA GLU A 24 3.17 -34.19 -13.12
C GLU A 24 2.66 -33.29 -11.98
N GLY A 25 3.52 -32.42 -11.44
CA GLY A 25 3.18 -31.52 -10.34
C GLY A 25 3.22 -32.14 -8.93
N PHE A 26 3.40 -33.46 -8.81
CA PHE A 26 3.54 -34.16 -7.53
C PHE A 26 4.87 -34.92 -7.39
N GLY A 27 5.56 -35.20 -8.50
CA GLY A 27 6.82 -35.96 -8.47
C GLY A 27 6.58 -37.46 -8.44
N GLU A 28 7.49 -38.21 -7.81
CA GLU A 28 7.36 -39.65 -7.64
C GLU A 28 6.43 -39.97 -6.47
N VAL A 29 5.37 -40.74 -6.75
CA VAL A 29 4.31 -41.09 -5.79
C VAL A 29 4.29 -42.60 -5.59
N GLU A 30 4.22 -43.02 -4.34
CA GLU A 30 4.08 -44.44 -3.97
C GLU A 30 2.63 -44.91 -4.15
N ILE A 31 2.44 -45.99 -4.90
CA ILE A 31 1.13 -46.53 -5.30
C ILE A 31 0.91 -47.99 -4.87
N GLY A 32 1.95 -48.67 -4.37
CA GLY A 32 1.87 -50.09 -4.00
C GLY A 32 0.76 -50.38 -2.98
N ASN A 33 0.65 -49.54 -1.96
CA ASN A 33 -0.33 -49.70 -0.87
C ASN A 33 -1.75 -49.31 -1.28
N LEU A 34 -1.93 -48.62 -2.41
CA LEU A 34 -3.25 -48.18 -2.87
C LEU A 34 -4.08 -49.31 -3.48
N ARG A 35 -3.44 -50.46 -3.74
CA ARG A 35 -4.08 -51.67 -4.31
C ARG A 35 -5.13 -52.27 -3.38
N GLU A 36 -5.00 -52.07 -2.07
CA GLU A 36 -5.99 -52.53 -1.09
C GLU A 36 -7.28 -51.71 -1.12
N TYR A 37 -7.26 -50.54 -1.77
CA TYR A 37 -8.35 -49.56 -1.77
C TYR A 37 -8.95 -49.32 -3.17
N GLN A 38 -8.94 -50.32 -4.05
CA GLN A 38 -9.47 -50.24 -5.43
C GLN A 38 -10.82 -49.51 -5.55
N PRO A 39 -11.84 -49.78 -4.69
CA PRO A 39 -13.14 -49.11 -4.83
C PRO A 39 -13.08 -47.59 -4.63
N LEU A 40 -12.11 -47.10 -3.85
CA LEU A 40 -11.97 -45.68 -3.50
C LEU A 40 -10.96 -44.94 -4.37
N LEU A 41 -10.16 -45.67 -5.15
CA LEU A 41 -9.00 -45.16 -5.88
C LEU A 41 -9.37 -43.99 -6.82
N SER A 42 -10.45 -44.15 -7.58
CA SER A 42 -10.97 -43.12 -8.49
C SER A 42 -11.37 -41.85 -7.74
N SER A 43 -12.20 -42.00 -6.70
CA SER A 43 -12.75 -40.87 -5.95
C SER A 43 -11.64 -40.13 -5.18
N ALA A 44 -10.68 -40.85 -4.61
CA ALA A 44 -9.53 -40.29 -3.93
C ALA A 44 -8.63 -39.50 -4.90
N PHE A 45 -8.39 -40.03 -6.10
CA PHE A 45 -7.63 -39.33 -7.14
C PHE A 45 -8.31 -38.02 -7.54
N ASP A 46 -9.60 -38.08 -7.89
CA ASP A 46 -10.37 -36.91 -8.29
C ASP A 46 -10.38 -35.84 -7.20
N LEU A 47 -10.59 -36.25 -5.94
CA LEU A 47 -10.54 -35.35 -4.79
C LEU A 47 -9.16 -34.70 -4.65
N ARG A 48 -8.08 -35.48 -4.74
CA ARG A 48 -6.70 -34.97 -4.64
C ARG A 48 -6.39 -33.95 -5.73
N MET A 49 -6.79 -34.23 -6.97
CA MET A 49 -6.56 -33.32 -8.10
C MET A 49 -7.37 -32.04 -7.97
N ARG A 50 -8.64 -32.12 -7.56
CA ARG A 50 -9.48 -30.95 -7.28
C ARG A 50 -8.91 -30.12 -6.14
N MET A 51 -8.58 -30.74 -5.00
CA MET A 51 -8.00 -30.05 -3.85
C MET A 51 -6.72 -29.31 -4.20
N THR A 52 -5.87 -29.90 -5.03
CA THR A 52 -4.62 -29.28 -5.48
C THR A 52 -4.87 -28.07 -6.38
N ALA A 53 -5.83 -28.15 -7.29
CA ALA A 53 -6.24 -27.03 -8.12
C ALA A 53 -6.87 -25.90 -7.28
N TYR A 54 -7.77 -26.25 -6.36
CA TYR A 54 -8.40 -25.29 -5.44
C TYR A 54 -7.37 -24.61 -4.53
N TRP A 55 -6.39 -25.35 -4.00
CA TRP A 55 -5.38 -24.79 -3.12
C TRP A 55 -4.58 -23.65 -3.78
N LYS A 56 -4.23 -23.79 -5.07
CA LYS A 56 -3.58 -22.70 -5.83
C LYS A 56 -4.43 -21.44 -5.89
N ILE A 57 -5.75 -21.58 -6.03
CA ILE A 57 -6.70 -20.46 -6.06
C ILE A 57 -6.80 -19.83 -4.66
N VAL A 58 -6.90 -20.65 -3.62
CA VAL A 58 -6.98 -20.20 -2.22
C VAL A 58 -5.73 -19.40 -1.85
N LEU A 59 -4.54 -19.88 -2.18
CA LEU A 59 -3.29 -19.17 -1.91
C LEU A 59 -3.25 -17.79 -2.58
N ARG A 60 -3.63 -17.70 -3.85
CA ARG A 60 -3.68 -16.41 -4.57
C ARG A 60 -4.68 -15.45 -3.92
N ARG A 61 -5.90 -15.93 -3.64
CA ARG A 61 -6.93 -15.12 -2.99
C ARG A 61 -6.51 -14.64 -1.60
N LEU A 62 -5.80 -15.46 -0.84
CA LEU A 62 -5.31 -15.08 0.47
C LEU A 62 -4.32 -13.92 0.37
N VAL A 63 -3.36 -14.00 -0.56
CA VAL A 63 -2.41 -12.91 -0.82
C VAL A 63 -3.15 -11.64 -1.26
N ASP A 64 -4.08 -11.75 -2.20
CA ASP A 64 -4.86 -10.60 -2.69
C ASP A 64 -5.69 -9.95 -1.58
N CYS A 65 -6.38 -10.75 -0.76
CA CYS A 65 -7.17 -10.27 0.37
C CYS A 65 -6.31 -9.54 1.41
N MET A 66 -5.15 -10.09 1.75
CA MET A 66 -4.23 -9.43 2.69
C MET A 66 -3.67 -8.12 2.11
N ALA A 67 -3.29 -8.12 0.83
CA ALA A 67 -2.81 -6.92 0.16
C ALA A 67 -3.88 -5.82 0.15
N LEU A 68 -5.12 -6.16 -0.22
CA LEU A 68 -6.25 -5.21 -0.22
C LEU A 68 -6.56 -4.71 1.19
N HIS A 69 -6.59 -5.60 2.19
CA HIS A 69 -6.84 -5.22 3.57
C HIS A 69 -5.79 -4.24 4.08
N LEU A 70 -4.50 -4.54 3.90
CA LEU A 70 -3.41 -3.66 4.32
C LEU A 70 -3.45 -2.32 3.58
N GLN A 71 -3.66 -2.32 2.27
CA GLN A 71 -3.77 -1.07 1.50
C GLN A 71 -4.95 -0.21 1.96
N LEU A 72 -6.07 -0.82 2.31
CA LEU A 72 -7.24 -0.10 2.83
C LEU A 72 -6.98 0.43 4.24
N SER A 73 -6.38 -0.37 5.12
CA SER A 73 -6.02 0.04 6.47
C SER A 73 -5.04 1.22 6.47
N VAL A 74 -3.98 1.16 5.65
CA VAL A 74 -2.99 2.24 5.55
C VAL A 74 -3.61 3.51 4.97
N ARG A 75 -4.43 3.39 3.90
CA ARG A 75 -5.14 4.56 3.34
C ARG A 75 -6.07 5.20 4.37
N ASN A 76 -6.89 4.42 5.07
CA ASN A 76 -7.77 4.98 6.10
C ASN A 76 -6.98 5.62 7.26
N LEU A 77 -5.86 5.01 7.67
CA LEU A 77 -5.00 5.59 8.71
C LEU A 77 -4.47 6.96 8.28
N VAL A 78 -3.94 7.08 7.07
CA VAL A 78 -3.34 8.34 6.58
C VAL A 78 -4.41 9.38 6.25
N ASP A 79 -5.40 8.99 5.45
CA ASP A 79 -6.38 9.92 4.87
C ASP A 79 -7.46 10.35 5.86
N LYS A 80 -7.68 9.61 6.95
CA LYS A 80 -8.75 9.92 7.90
C LYS A 80 -8.22 10.17 9.29
N GLU A 81 -7.51 9.18 9.84
CA GLU A 81 -7.10 9.26 11.25
C GLU A 81 -5.99 10.30 11.45
N LEU A 82 -4.92 10.25 10.65
CA LEU A 82 -3.82 11.21 10.74
C LEU A 82 -4.25 12.61 10.32
N GLU A 83 -5.07 12.76 9.27
CA GLU A 83 -5.62 14.07 8.89
C GLU A 83 -6.42 14.68 10.05
N LYS A 84 -7.33 13.90 10.65
CA LYS A 84 -8.14 14.34 11.80
C LYS A 84 -7.28 14.69 13.02
N GLU A 85 -6.28 13.87 13.33
CA GLU A 85 -5.36 14.12 14.44
C GLU A 85 -4.56 15.41 14.21
N THR A 86 -4.01 15.59 13.01
CA THR A 86 -3.27 16.80 12.63
C THR A 86 -4.14 18.04 12.75
N ILE A 87 -5.37 17.99 12.23
CA ILE A 87 -6.34 19.09 12.34
C ILE A 87 -6.66 19.40 13.80
N THR A 88 -6.88 18.36 14.61
CA THR A 88 -7.20 18.50 16.03
C THR A 88 -6.02 19.06 16.83
N GLU A 89 -4.79 18.67 16.49
CA GLU A 89 -3.57 19.18 17.12
C GLU A 89 -3.34 20.67 16.76
N LEU A 90 -3.58 21.05 15.51
CA LEU A 90 -3.41 22.42 15.03
C LEU A 90 -4.53 23.36 15.50
N MET A 91 -5.79 22.91 15.46
CA MET A 91 -6.98 23.72 15.73
C MET A 91 -7.66 23.42 17.08
N GLY A 92 -7.05 22.57 17.91
CA GLY A 92 -7.58 22.18 19.21
C GLY A 92 -7.70 23.34 20.20
N THR A 93 -8.42 23.10 21.30
CA THR A 93 -8.84 24.08 22.31
C THR A 93 -7.74 24.97 22.91
N ASN A 94 -6.47 24.59 22.76
CA ASN A 94 -5.33 25.45 23.03
C ASN A 94 -5.04 26.33 21.80
N GLY A 95 -5.91 27.33 21.57
CA GLY A 95 -5.96 28.20 20.39
C GLY A 95 -4.73 29.07 20.07
N GLY A 96 -3.54 28.72 20.58
CA GLY A 96 -2.28 29.39 20.28
C GLY A 96 -1.22 28.50 19.64
N LYS A 97 -1.43 27.18 19.50
CA LYS A 97 -0.39 26.28 18.95
C LYS A 97 -0.09 26.56 17.47
N LEU A 98 -1.13 26.73 16.66
CA LEU A 98 -0.97 27.13 15.27
C LEU A 98 -0.30 28.50 15.15
N GLU A 99 -0.69 29.48 15.96
CA GLU A 99 -0.07 30.81 15.99
C GLU A 99 1.42 30.74 16.39
N MET A 100 1.78 29.86 17.33
CA MET A 100 3.17 29.61 17.69
C MET A 100 3.97 28.96 16.55
N MET A 101 3.38 28.03 15.80
CA MET A 101 4.03 27.40 14.64
C MET A 101 4.18 28.39 13.47
N LEU A 102 3.25 29.32 13.32
CA LEU A 102 3.30 30.39 12.31
C LEU A 102 4.15 31.58 12.76
N LYS A 103 4.67 31.57 13.99
CA LYS A 103 5.56 32.63 14.49
C LYS A 103 6.85 32.61 13.70
N GLU A 104 7.13 33.74 13.08
CA GLU A 104 8.31 33.91 12.24
C GLU A 104 9.60 33.76 13.04
N ALA A 105 10.63 33.22 12.39
CA ALA A 105 11.96 33.17 12.98
C ALA A 105 12.46 34.61 13.29
N PRO A 106 13.14 34.83 14.44
CA PRO A 106 13.60 36.17 14.84
C PRO A 106 14.44 36.89 13.78
N SER A 107 15.28 36.14 13.06
CA SER A 107 16.11 36.67 11.98
C SER A 107 15.29 37.18 10.79
N VAL A 108 14.18 36.52 10.47
CA VAL A 108 13.27 36.92 9.39
C VAL A 108 12.44 38.13 9.82
N ALA A 109 11.93 38.14 11.06
CA ALA A 109 11.20 39.26 11.64
C ALA A 109 12.05 40.54 11.67
N ALA A 110 13.32 40.45 12.09
CA ALA A 110 14.26 41.57 12.10
C ALA A 110 14.54 42.11 10.69
N LYS A 111 14.74 41.23 9.70
CA LYS A 111 14.92 41.62 8.30
C LYS A 111 13.68 42.35 7.75
N ARG A 112 12.48 41.83 8.05
CA ARG A 112 11.20 42.45 7.64
C ARG A 112 11.04 43.84 8.23
N SER A 113 11.33 44.01 9.53
CA SER A 113 11.25 45.30 10.20
C SER A 113 12.21 46.32 9.57
N ARG A 114 13.47 45.95 9.34
CA ARG A 114 14.47 46.82 8.69
C ARG A 114 14.07 47.21 7.27
N LEU A 115 13.56 46.26 6.49
CA LEU A 115 13.11 46.53 5.12
C LEU A 115 11.89 47.46 5.12
N LYS A 116 10.92 47.23 6.01
CA LYS A 116 9.75 48.11 6.17
C LYS A 116 10.18 49.54 6.51
N ALA A 117 11.11 49.73 7.44
CA ALA A 117 11.65 51.05 7.77
C ALA A 117 12.34 51.71 6.57
N SER A 118 13.12 50.95 5.78
CA SER A 118 13.78 51.48 4.58
C SER A 118 12.76 51.92 3.51
N ILE A 119 11.67 51.18 3.34
CA ILE A 119 10.60 51.51 2.39
C ILE A 119 9.89 52.81 2.79
N GLU A 120 9.59 53.02 4.07
CA GLU A 120 8.95 54.27 4.51
C GLU A 120 9.87 55.48 4.29
N LEU A 121 11.17 55.36 4.62
CA LEU A 121 12.14 56.42 4.33
C LEU A 121 12.24 56.76 2.84
N LEU A 122 12.20 55.75 1.97
CA LEU A 122 12.21 55.97 0.52
C LEU A 122 10.92 56.65 0.03
N ARG A 123 9.76 56.39 0.66
CA ARG A 123 8.51 57.11 0.37
C ARG A 123 8.59 58.58 0.78
N GLU A 124 9.10 58.87 1.96
CA GLU A 124 9.31 60.25 2.43
C GLU A 124 10.26 61.01 1.50
N ALA A 125 11.39 60.39 1.12
CA ALA A 125 12.34 60.99 0.19
C ALA A 125 11.72 61.29 -1.18
N ARG A 126 10.90 60.37 -1.70
CA ARG A 126 10.12 60.58 -2.93
C ARG A 126 9.18 61.78 -2.79
N ASP A 127 8.45 61.90 -1.69
CA ASP A 127 7.47 62.97 -1.49
C ASP A 127 8.15 64.34 -1.38
N VAL A 128 9.32 64.42 -0.74
CA VAL A 128 10.16 65.62 -0.73
C VAL A 128 10.63 65.98 -2.14
N LEU A 129 11.07 65.00 -2.94
CA LEU A 129 11.48 65.23 -4.33
C LEU A 129 10.31 65.72 -5.20
N SER A 130 9.11 65.16 -5.04
CA SER A 130 7.91 65.65 -5.73
C SER A 130 7.64 67.12 -5.39
N ASN A 131 7.67 67.49 -4.11
CA ASN A 131 7.49 68.88 -3.69
C ASN A 131 8.56 69.84 -4.25
N ILE A 132 9.81 69.37 -4.41
CA ILE A 132 10.87 70.17 -5.04
C ILE A 132 10.60 70.32 -6.54
N MET A 133 10.25 69.24 -7.24
CA MET A 133 9.89 69.29 -8.66
C MET A 133 8.71 70.24 -8.90
N ASP A 134 7.66 70.16 -8.09
CA ASP A 134 6.50 71.06 -8.20
C ASP A 134 6.90 72.53 -8.03
N LYS A 135 7.89 72.85 -7.19
CA LYS A 135 8.41 74.22 -7.02
C LYS A 135 9.35 74.68 -8.15
N VAL A 136 10.03 73.76 -8.81
CA VAL A 136 10.97 74.06 -9.90
C VAL A 136 10.24 74.18 -11.25
N TYR A 137 9.16 73.43 -11.42
CA TYR A 137 8.36 73.39 -12.65
C TYR A 137 7.04 74.19 -12.56
N ALA A 138 6.79 74.91 -11.45
CA ALA A 138 5.73 75.93 -11.33
C ALA A 138 6.24 77.31 -11.78
#